data_AF-A0A842XB15-F1
#
_entry.id   AF-A0A842XB15-F1
#
_cell.length_a   1.000
_cell.length_b   1.000
_cell.length_c   1.000
_cell.angle_alpha   90.00
_cell.angle_beta   90.00
_cell.angle_gamma   90.00
#
_symmetry.space_group_name_H-M   'P 1'
#
loop_
_entity.id
_entity.type
_entity.pdbx_description
1 polymer ?
#
loop_
_entity_poly.entity_id
_entity_poly.type
_entity_poly.pdbx_seq_one_letter_code
_entity_poly.pdbx_strand_id
1 'polypeptide(L)'
;MGEGKQQKKKKKQRQVVLLKQKTVESQKFLELLEVLEELEKEEKYVDVQICPHCKSPRVRRVGTMSGDMSSHMGLLPVKFECLDCGWRERLVVKATNRKMGIKEVAIIAEALNFRKE
;
A
#
# COMPACT_ATOMS: atom_id res chain seq x y z
N MET A 1 -34.20 -13.63 24.02
CA MET A 1 -33.31 -13.89 22.86
C MET A 1 -33.15 -12.62 22.00
N GLY A 2 -32.25 -11.68 22.31
CA GLY A 2 -32.14 -10.45 21.48
C GLY A 2 -30.87 -9.61 21.60
N GLU A 3 -30.23 -9.54 22.77
CA GLU A 3 -29.25 -8.48 23.05
C GLU A 3 -27.81 -8.82 22.59
N GLY A 4 -27.39 -10.08 22.69
CA GLY A 4 -26.03 -10.51 22.34
C GLY A 4 -25.71 -10.45 20.83
N LYS A 5 -26.72 -10.59 19.95
CA LYS A 5 -26.55 -10.47 18.49
C LYS A 5 -26.39 -9.01 18.05
N GLN A 6 -27.10 -8.08 18.69
CA GLN A 6 -27.02 -6.65 18.38
C GLN A 6 -25.69 -6.03 18.82
N GLN A 7 -25.15 -6.42 19.98
CA GLN A 7 -23.84 -5.94 20.44
C GLN A 7 -22.68 -6.44 19.55
N LYS A 8 -22.71 -7.70 19.09
CA LYS A 8 -21.71 -8.23 18.14
C LYS A 8 -21.77 -7.51 16.78
N LYS A 9 -22.97 -7.19 16.27
CA LYS A 9 -23.15 -6.41 15.03
C LYS A 9 -22.58 -4.99 15.15
N LYS A 10 -22.88 -4.29 16.26
CA LYS A 10 -22.34 -2.95 16.54
C LYS A 10 -20.81 -2.94 16.70
N LYS A 11 -20.22 -3.95 17.36
CA LYS A 11 -18.76 -4.10 17.46
C LYS A 11 -18.10 -4.35 16.10
N LYS A 12 -18.68 -5.22 15.26
CA LYS A 12 -18.19 -5.46 13.88
C LYS A 12 -18.27 -4.20 13.01
N GLN A 13 -19.38 -3.46 13.07
CA GLN A 13 -19.53 -2.21 12.33
C GLN A 13 -18.52 -1.15 12.79
N ARG A 14 -18.27 -1.02 14.09
CA ARG A 14 -17.24 -0.12 14.62
C ARG A 14 -15.84 -0.52 14.18
N GLN A 15 -15.51 -1.81 14.10
CA GLN A 15 -14.23 -2.30 13.57
C GLN A 15 -14.05 -1.98 12.08
N VAL A 16 -15.09 -2.16 11.27
CA VAL A 16 -15.06 -1.80 9.84
C VAL A 16 -14.95 -0.28 9.66
N VAL A 17 -15.64 0.51 10.48
CA VAL A 17 -15.52 1.98 10.47
C VAL A 17 -14.16 2.44 10.97
N LEU A 18 -13.56 1.81 11.99
CA LEU A 18 -12.20 2.09 12.46
C LEU A 18 -11.13 1.72 11.43
N LEU A 19 -11.34 0.64 10.67
CA LEU A 19 -10.48 0.27 9.54
C LEU A 19 -10.64 1.27 8.37
N LYS A 20 -11.87 1.78 8.13
CA LYS A 20 -12.13 2.84 7.15
C LYS A 20 -11.67 4.23 7.59
N GLN A 21 -11.55 4.49 8.89
CA GLN A 21 -11.18 5.80 9.46
C GLN A 21 -9.66 6.05 9.50
N LYS A 22 -8.82 5.04 9.23
CA LYS A 22 -7.36 5.17 9.41
C LYS A 22 -6.55 5.38 8.13
N THR A 23 -7.18 5.45 6.97
CA THR A 23 -6.41 5.51 5.72
C THR A 23 -6.92 6.64 4.84
N VAL A 24 -6.08 7.66 4.68
CA VAL A 24 -6.12 8.62 3.57
C VAL A 24 -5.78 7.85 2.30
N GLU A 25 -6.61 6.87 1.93
CA GLU A 25 -6.43 6.15 0.67
C GLU A 25 -6.90 7.07 -0.43
N SER A 26 -5.96 7.43 -1.29
CA SER A 26 -6.28 8.15 -2.52
C SER A 26 -7.36 7.38 -3.28
N GLN A 27 -8.38 8.06 -3.82
CA GLN A 27 -9.35 7.44 -4.73
C GLN A 27 -8.65 6.73 -5.90
N LYS A 28 -7.50 7.27 -6.34
CA LYS A 28 -6.63 6.70 -7.38
C LYS A 28 -6.06 5.32 -7.02
N PHE A 29 -6.01 4.98 -5.72
CA PHE A 29 -5.58 3.65 -5.29
C PHE A 29 -6.66 2.61 -5.56
N LEU A 30 -7.94 2.96 -5.41
CA LEU A 30 -9.04 2.05 -5.76
C LEU A 30 -9.08 1.82 -7.27
N GLU A 31 -8.96 2.88 -8.07
CA GLU A 31 -8.85 2.79 -9.53
C GLU A 31 -7.68 1.89 -9.96
N LEU A 32 -6.53 2.01 -9.28
CA LEU A 32 -5.38 1.14 -9.54
C LEU A 32 -5.70 -0.33 -9.28
N LEU A 33 -6.41 -0.65 -8.19
CA LEU A 33 -6.77 -2.04 -7.86
C LEU A 33 -7.70 -2.63 -8.91
N GLU A 34 -8.69 -1.88 -9.38
CA GLU A 34 -9.60 -2.31 -10.46
C GLU A 34 -8.81 -2.66 -11.74
N VAL A 35 -7.89 -1.78 -12.15
CA VAL A 35 -7.02 -2.03 -13.32
C VAL A 35 -6.12 -3.26 -13.10
N LEU A 36 -5.58 -3.45 -11.90
CA LEU A 36 -4.73 -4.61 -11.58
C LEU A 36 -5.51 -5.93 -11.65
N GLU A 37 -6.79 -5.94 -11.23
CA GLU A 37 -7.68 -7.09 -11.36
C GLU A 37 -8.02 -7.41 -12.82
N GLU A 38 -8.25 -6.39 -13.65
CA GLU A 38 -8.45 -6.57 -15.09
C GLU A 38 -7.22 -7.17 -15.76
N LEU A 39 -6.03 -6.64 -15.45
CA LEU A 39 -4.77 -7.18 -15.96
C LEU A 39 -4.50 -8.62 -15.49
N GLU A 40 -4.93 -8.99 -14.28
CA GLU A 40 -4.79 -10.38 -13.80
C GLU A 40 -5.64 -11.33 -14.64
N LYS A 41 -6.86 -10.94 -15.02
CA LYS A 41 -7.74 -11.72 -15.92
C LYS A 41 -7.13 -11.89 -17.31
N GLU A 42 -6.35 -10.91 -17.76
CA GLU A 42 -5.59 -10.96 -19.01
C GLU A 42 -4.24 -11.71 -18.87
N GLU A 43 -3.96 -12.31 -17.71
CA GLU A 43 -2.68 -12.97 -17.37
C GLU A 43 -1.45 -12.04 -17.48
N LYS A 44 -1.66 -10.73 -17.36
CA LYS A 44 -0.62 -9.69 -17.37
C LYS A 44 -0.29 -9.28 -15.94
N TYR A 45 0.95 -9.54 -15.54
CA TYR A 45 1.39 -9.31 -14.18
C TYR A 45 2.33 -8.11 -14.05
N VAL A 46 1.90 -7.10 -13.31
CA VAL A 46 2.63 -5.84 -13.16
C VAL A 46 2.81 -5.47 -11.69
N ASP A 47 3.96 -4.86 -11.40
CA ASP A 47 4.27 -4.30 -10.09
C ASP A 47 4.29 -2.77 -10.20
N VAL A 48 3.36 -2.11 -9.51
CA VAL A 48 3.23 -0.65 -9.52
C VAL A 48 3.74 -0.09 -8.20
N GLN A 49 4.64 0.89 -8.27
CA GLN A 49 5.15 1.58 -7.08
C GLN A 49 4.10 2.54 -6.53
N ILE A 50 3.83 2.46 -5.23
CA ILE A 50 2.84 3.29 -4.53
C ILE A 50 3.48 4.02 -3.35
N CYS A 51 2.92 5.17 -3.01
CA CYS A 51 3.36 5.93 -1.86
C CYS A 51 2.99 5.19 -0.55
N PRO A 52 3.93 4.98 0.39
CA PRO A 52 3.63 4.32 1.65
C PRO A 52 2.69 5.14 2.55
N HIS A 53 2.58 6.46 2.34
CA HIS A 53 1.81 7.35 3.20
C HIS A 53 0.35 7.51 2.74
N CYS A 54 0.12 7.80 1.46
CA CYS A 54 -1.23 8.07 0.91
C CYS A 54 -1.72 7.00 -0.09
N LYS A 55 -0.91 5.96 -0.34
CA LYS A 55 -1.15 4.89 -1.32
C LYS A 55 -1.32 5.35 -2.77
N SER A 56 -1.00 6.60 -3.09
CA SER A 56 -1.07 7.09 -4.47
C SER A 56 -0.04 6.37 -5.37
N PRO A 57 -0.42 5.99 -6.60
CA PRO A 57 0.51 5.46 -7.60
C PRO A 57 1.40 6.54 -8.23
N ARG A 58 1.17 7.83 -7.95
CA ARG A 58 1.93 8.94 -8.53
C ARG A 58 3.26 9.15 -7.79
N VAL A 59 4.11 8.14 -7.85
CA VAL A 59 5.46 8.14 -7.30
C VAL A 59 6.46 8.27 -8.44
N ARG A 60 7.41 9.20 -8.30
CA ARG A 60 8.50 9.40 -9.25
C ARG A 60 9.85 9.22 -8.58
N ARG A 61 10.85 8.81 -9.35
CA ARG A 61 12.26 8.86 -8.93
C ARG A 61 12.69 10.32 -8.80
N VAL A 62 13.37 10.65 -7.72
CA VAL A 62 14.05 11.94 -7.57
C VAL A 62 15.33 11.88 -8.40
N GLY A 63 15.46 12.83 -9.34
CA GLY A 63 16.66 12.96 -10.16
C GLY A 63 17.82 13.62 -9.42
N THR A 64 19.00 13.50 -10.01
CA THR A 64 20.27 14.11 -9.57
C THR A 64 20.11 15.61 -9.28
N MET A 65 19.53 16.35 -10.23
CA MET A 65 19.31 17.80 -10.14
C MET A 65 18.24 18.21 -9.11
N SER A 66 17.43 17.26 -8.64
CA SER A 66 16.40 17.48 -7.62
C SER A 66 16.82 17.04 -6.21
N GLY A 67 18.11 16.69 -6.02
CA GLY A 67 18.68 16.45 -4.70
C GLY A 67 18.95 14.98 -4.34
N ASP A 68 19.04 14.06 -5.30
CA ASP A 68 19.43 12.66 -5.06
C ASP A 68 20.82 12.31 -5.65
N MET A 69 21.80 13.18 -5.40
CA MET A 69 23.19 13.02 -5.86
C MET A 69 23.81 11.70 -5.39
N SER A 70 23.62 11.36 -4.10
CA SER A 70 24.18 10.16 -3.49
C SER A 70 23.74 8.88 -4.21
N SER A 71 22.51 8.84 -4.71
CA SER A 71 21.98 7.65 -5.37
C SER A 71 22.36 7.59 -6.84
N HIS A 72 22.58 8.73 -7.49
CA HIS A 72 23.20 8.78 -8.81
C HIS A 72 24.67 8.31 -8.77
N MET A 73 25.36 8.55 -7.65
CA MET A 73 26.71 8.03 -7.39
C MET A 73 26.74 6.56 -6.94
N GLY A 74 25.58 5.91 -6.80
CA GLY A 74 25.49 4.52 -6.33
C GLY A 74 25.81 4.32 -4.85
N LEU A 75 25.93 5.39 -4.06
CA LEU A 75 26.23 5.32 -2.63
C LEU A 75 24.99 4.93 -1.80
N LEU A 76 23.81 5.40 -2.22
CA LEU A 76 22.55 5.13 -1.55
C LEU A 76 21.50 4.60 -2.53
N PRO A 77 20.50 3.84 -2.04
CA PRO A 77 19.34 3.48 -2.85
C PRO A 77 18.61 4.71 -3.39
N VAL A 78 17.92 4.53 -4.51
CA VAL A 78 17.15 5.57 -5.19
C VAL A 78 16.13 6.23 -4.25
N LYS A 79 16.07 7.56 -4.27
CA LYS A 79 15.02 8.32 -3.59
C LYS A 79 13.81 8.50 -4.50
N PHE A 80 12.64 8.47 -3.88
CA PHE A 80 11.35 8.60 -4.54
C PHE A 80 10.58 9.79 -3.96
N GLU A 81 9.68 10.34 -4.76
CA GLU A 81 8.80 11.44 -4.39
C GLU A 81 7.36 11.10 -4.79
N CYS A 82 6.42 11.27 -3.86
CA CYS A 82 5.00 11.25 -4.18
C CYS A 82 4.52 12.65 -4.61
N LEU A 83 3.91 12.73 -5.80
CA LEU A 83 3.38 13.99 -6.35
C LEU A 83 2.11 14.48 -5.67
N ASP A 84 1.41 13.61 -4.92
CA ASP A 84 0.13 13.95 -4.31
C ASP A 84 0.28 14.41 -2.84
N CYS A 85 1.19 13.82 -2.05
CA CYS A 85 1.39 14.22 -0.63
C CYS A 85 2.79 14.74 -0.30
N GLY A 86 3.72 14.78 -1.26
CA GLY A 86 5.08 15.28 -1.05
C GLY A 86 6.00 14.35 -0.27
N TRP A 87 5.58 13.10 0.03
CA TRP A 87 6.44 12.10 0.65
C TRP A 87 7.74 11.91 -0.16
N ARG A 88 8.90 11.96 0.51
CA ARG A 88 10.22 11.85 -0.13
C ARG A 88 11.19 10.95 0.67
N GLU A 89 11.24 9.67 0.33
CA GLU A 89 12.12 8.71 0.99
C GLU A 89 12.67 7.67 0.00
N ARG A 90 13.45 6.71 0.49
CA ARG A 90 14.02 5.61 -0.31
C ARG A 90 13.23 4.31 -0.24
N LEU A 91 12.23 4.24 0.64
CA LEU A 91 11.39 3.04 0.83
C LEU A 91 10.26 3.00 -0.21
N VAL A 92 10.24 1.99 -1.07
CA VAL A 92 9.14 1.81 -2.02
C VAL A 92 8.22 0.68 -1.58
N VAL A 93 6.92 0.94 -1.61
CA VAL A 93 5.88 -0.10 -1.50
C VAL A 93 5.37 -0.39 -2.91
N LYS A 94 5.14 -1.66 -3.22
CA LYS A 94 4.60 -2.08 -4.52
C LYS A 94 3.21 -2.66 -4.34
N ALA A 95 2.27 -2.25 -5.19
CA ALA A 95 1.03 -2.96 -5.43
C ALA A 95 1.25 -3.91 -6.62
N THR A 96 0.82 -5.16 -6.50
CA THR A 96 0.99 -6.18 -7.52
C THR A 96 -0.25 -7.06 -7.61
N ASN A 97 -0.55 -7.53 -8.81
CA ASN A 97 -1.57 -8.55 -9.08
C ASN A 97 -0.97 -9.96 -9.23
N ARG A 98 0.31 -10.13 -8.89
CA ARG A 98 0.95 -11.45 -8.84
C ARG A 98 0.39 -12.24 -7.68
N LYS A 99 0.09 -13.52 -7.93
CA LYS A 99 -0.26 -14.47 -6.88
C LYS A 99 0.92 -14.64 -5.93
N MET A 100 0.69 -14.34 -4.67
CA MET A 100 1.69 -14.54 -3.62
C MET A 100 1.74 -16.02 -3.20
N GLY A 101 2.93 -16.51 -2.90
CA GLY A 101 3.12 -17.85 -2.36
C GLY A 101 2.65 -17.96 -0.91
N ILE A 102 2.34 -19.18 -0.45
CA ILE A 102 1.91 -19.45 0.93
C ILE A 102 2.92 -18.91 1.95
N LYS A 103 4.22 -19.03 1.67
CA LYS A 103 5.30 -18.52 2.53
C LYS A 103 5.25 -16.99 2.67
N GLU A 104 5.04 -16.27 1.57
CA GLU A 104 4.97 -14.81 1.57
C GLU A 104 3.76 -14.32 2.35
N VAL A 105 2.60 -14.98 2.15
CA VAL A 105 1.37 -14.68 2.90
C VAL A 105 1.56 -14.92 4.40
N ALA A 106 2.25 -16.01 4.79
CA ALA A 106 2.55 -16.30 6.19
C ALA A 106 3.43 -15.20 6.83
N ILE A 107 4.51 -14.81 6.17
CA ILE A 107 5.41 -13.74 6.65
C ILE A 107 4.65 -12.41 6.84
N ILE A 108 3.79 -12.05 5.88
CA ILE A 108 2.97 -10.83 5.98
C ILE A 108 2.01 -10.93 7.17
N ALA A 109 1.35 -12.07 7.35
CA ALA A 109 0.42 -12.29 8.46
C ALA A 109 1.12 -12.21 9.82
N GLU A 110 2.32 -12.80 9.95
CA GLU A 110 3.15 -12.69 11.15
C GLU A 110 3.52 -11.24 11.45
N ALA A 111 4.04 -10.51 10.46
CA ALA A 111 4.42 -9.10 10.62
C ALA A 111 3.24 -8.19 11.03
N LEU A 112 2.02 -8.49 10.56
CA LEU A 112 0.81 -7.76 10.94
C LEU A 112 0.38 -8.01 12.39
N ASN A 113 0.71 -9.19 12.94
CA ASN A 113 0.39 -9.53 14.32
C ASN A 113 1.33 -8.83 15.31
N PHE A 114 2.62 -8.69 14.99
CA PHE A 114 3.59 -7.96 15.82
C PHE A 114 3.24 -6.48 16.07
N ARG A 115 2.48 -5.83 15.19
CA ARG A 115 2.06 -4.42 15.37
C ARG A 115 0.87 -4.23 16.32
N LYS A 116 0.27 -5.30 16.84
CA LYS A 116 -0.94 -5.24 17.69
C LYS A 116 -0.67 -5.42 19.18
N GLU A 117 0.56 -5.78 19.56
CA GLU A 117 1.06 -5.81 20.94
C GLU A 117 1.72 -4.46 21.28
#